data_AF-A0A7H5F380-F1
#
_entry.id   AF-A0A7H5F380-F1
#
_cell.length_a   1.000
_cell.length_b   1.000
_cell.length_c   1.000
_cell.angle_alpha   90.00
_cell.angle_beta   90.00
_cell.angle_gamma   90.00
#
_symmetry.space_group_name_H-M   'P 1'
#
loop_
_entity.id
_entity.type
_entity.pdbx_description
1 polymer ?
#
loop_
_entity_poly.entity_id
_entity_poly.type
_entity_poly.pdbx_seq_one_letter_code
_entity_poly.pdbx_strand_id
1 'polypeptide(L)'
;MRLSLTFSLLLAAAVSFAQDPADIFHKTVDLDEINEVSLDVYANDLLEVRQWPGDDILIETSVKLNNGKPHILKFFLEKGRWDLKEKVTGDQLQLVSSDKVRRMVQGTEGTSSETVNIVVYMPEEFDQAGENLFRRVSR
;
A
#
# COMPACT_ATOMS: atom_id res chain seq x y z
N MET A 1 33.97 -11.84 38.53
CA MET A 1 34.05 -10.88 37.40
C MET A 1 33.56 -11.44 36.07
N ARG A 2 33.97 -12.66 35.64
CA ARG A 2 33.49 -13.24 34.37
C ARG A 2 31.99 -13.59 34.34
N LEU A 3 31.44 -14.07 35.46
CA LEU A 3 30.01 -14.44 35.57
C LEU A 3 29.05 -13.23 35.55
N SER A 4 29.53 -12.07 36.00
CA SER A 4 28.75 -10.83 36.05
C SER A 4 28.58 -10.20 34.67
N LEU A 5 29.57 -10.37 33.78
CA LEU A 5 29.49 -9.89 32.39
C LEU A 5 28.49 -10.69 31.56
N THR A 6 28.42 -12.01 31.76
CA THR A 6 27.48 -12.87 31.03
C THR A 6 26.02 -12.62 31.42
N PHE A 7 25.76 -12.27 32.68
CA PHE A 7 24.40 -11.96 33.14
C PHE A 7 23.88 -10.62 32.59
N SER A 8 24.76 -9.61 32.47
CA SER A 8 24.40 -8.32 31.86
C SER A 8 24.11 -8.41 30.36
N LEU A 9 24.75 -9.34 29.63
CA LEU A 9 24.52 -9.54 28.20
C LEU A 9 23.18 -10.24 27.90
N LEU A 10 22.73 -11.12 28.79
CA LEU A 10 21.42 -11.80 28.70
C LEU A 10 20.23 -10.86 28.98
N LEU A 11 20.42 -9.84 29.84
CA LEU A 11 19.35 -8.88 30.16
C LEU A 11 19.08 -7.89 29.01
N ALA A 12 20.08 -7.58 28.19
CA ALA A 12 19.94 -6.67 27.05
C ALA A 12 19.18 -7.29 25.86
N ALA A 13 19.07 -8.62 25.79
CA ALA A 13 18.37 -9.32 24.71
C ALA A 13 16.84 -9.40 24.90
N ALA A 14 16.32 -9.04 26.08
CA ALA A 14 14.91 -9.23 26.43
C ALA A 14 13.96 -8.08 26.00
N VAL A 15 14.50 -6.99 25.43
CA VAL A 15 13.72 -5.77 25.12
C VAL A 15 13.30 -5.62 23.65
N SER A 16 13.51 -6.64 22.80
CA SER A 16 13.39 -6.50 21.33
C SER A 16 12.15 -7.12 20.70
N PHE A 17 10.95 -6.99 21.28
CA PHE A 17 9.72 -7.52 20.64
C PHE A 17 8.51 -6.59 20.77
N ALA A 18 8.58 -5.41 20.15
CA ALA A 18 7.39 -4.65 19.76
C ALA A 18 7.67 -3.98 18.41
N GLN A 19 7.62 -4.77 17.34
CA GLN A 19 7.65 -4.22 15.99
C GLN A 19 6.21 -3.92 15.57
N ASP A 20 5.99 -2.72 15.05
CA ASP A 20 4.70 -2.36 14.44
C ASP A 20 4.36 -3.34 13.31
N PRO A 21 3.12 -3.84 13.25
CA PRO A 21 2.71 -4.75 12.19
C PRO A 21 2.75 -4.06 10.82
N ALA A 22 3.28 -4.76 9.82
CA ALA A 22 3.36 -4.32 8.44
C ALA A 22 3.10 -5.49 7.48
N ASP A 23 2.57 -5.18 6.31
CA ASP A 23 2.35 -6.15 5.23
C ASP A 23 2.52 -5.50 3.85
N ILE A 24 2.82 -6.32 2.84
CA ILE A 24 2.94 -5.92 1.45
C ILE A 24 2.12 -6.88 0.61
N PHE A 25 1.26 -6.35 -0.24
CA PHE A 25 0.44 -7.16 -1.13
C PHE A 25 0.39 -6.56 -2.53
N HIS A 26 0.06 -7.44 -3.47
CA HIS A 26 0.08 -7.15 -4.90
C HIS A 26 -1.28 -7.37 -5.52
N LYS A 27 -1.64 -6.53 -6.47
CA LYS A 27 -2.84 -6.68 -7.29
C LYS A 27 -2.49 -6.37 -8.74
N THR A 28 -2.95 -7.21 -9.66
CA THR A 28 -2.86 -6.97 -11.10
C THR A 28 -4.20 -6.45 -11.61
N VAL A 29 -4.16 -5.54 -12.59
CA VAL A 29 -5.33 -5.01 -13.27
C VAL A 29 -5.12 -5.11 -14.77
N ASP A 30 -6.06 -5.79 -15.43
CA ASP A 30 -6.08 -5.99 -16.88
C ASP A 30 -6.38 -4.66 -17.60
N LEU A 31 -5.68 -4.43 -18.71
CA LEU A 31 -5.78 -3.24 -19.54
C LEU A 31 -6.40 -3.51 -20.92
N ASP A 32 -7.00 -4.69 -21.14
CA ASP A 32 -7.66 -5.02 -22.38
C ASP A 32 -8.72 -3.96 -22.74
N GLU A 33 -8.67 -3.49 -23.99
CA GLU A 33 -9.49 -2.40 -24.53
C GLU A 33 -9.40 -1.03 -23.81
N ILE A 34 -8.54 -0.86 -22.80
CA ILE A 34 -8.36 0.41 -22.06
C ILE A 34 -7.37 1.32 -22.80
N ASN A 35 -7.75 2.57 -23.04
CA ASN A 35 -6.88 3.60 -23.64
C ASN A 35 -6.50 4.72 -22.66
N GLU A 36 -7.19 4.82 -21.51
CA GLU A 36 -6.92 5.86 -20.52
C GLU A 36 -7.02 5.30 -19.11
N VAL A 37 -6.06 5.64 -18.26
CA VAL A 37 -6.01 5.23 -16.85
C VAL A 37 -5.91 6.48 -15.98
N SER A 38 -6.79 6.58 -14.98
CA SER A 38 -6.74 7.64 -13.98
C SER A 38 -6.62 7.08 -12.57
N LEU A 39 -5.83 7.75 -11.73
CA LEU A 39 -5.58 7.35 -10.34
C LEU A 39 -6.25 8.34 -9.39
N ASP A 40 -7.13 7.84 -8.53
CA ASP A 40 -7.83 8.61 -7.51
C ASP A 40 -7.58 7.98 -6.13
N VAL A 41 -6.36 8.22 -5.66
CA VAL A 41 -5.82 7.67 -4.42
C VAL A 41 -6.18 8.56 -3.23
N TYR A 42 -6.39 7.95 -2.07
CA TYR A 42 -6.63 8.68 -0.83
C TYR A 42 -5.46 9.63 -0.53
N ALA A 43 -5.76 10.91 -0.26
CA ALA A 43 -4.77 11.99 -0.21
C ALA A 43 -3.64 11.82 0.82
N ASN A 44 -3.83 10.96 1.83
CA ASN A 44 -2.80 10.70 2.85
C ASN A 44 -1.93 9.48 2.53
N ASP A 45 -2.23 8.74 1.46
CA ASP A 45 -1.37 7.65 0.97
C ASP A 45 -0.27 8.22 0.09
N LEU A 46 0.91 7.62 0.16
CA LEU A 46 2.00 7.93 -0.75
C LEU A 46 1.77 7.17 -2.05
N LEU A 47 1.67 7.90 -3.16
CA LEU A 47 1.53 7.32 -4.50
C LEU A 47 2.83 7.53 -5.28
N GLU A 48 3.37 6.43 -5.81
CA GLU A 48 4.46 6.42 -6.78
C GLU A 48 3.99 5.69 -8.03
N VAL A 49 4.29 6.22 -9.21
CA VAL A 49 4.05 5.54 -10.48
C VAL A 49 5.38 5.24 -11.16
N ARG A 50 5.58 3.98 -11.54
CA ARG A 50 6.78 3.50 -12.24
C ARG A 50 6.39 2.88 -13.56
N GLN A 51 7.22 3.09 -14.58
CA GLN A 51 7.07 2.39 -15.86
C GLN A 51 7.61 0.96 -15.75
N TRP A 52 6.98 -0.01 -16.40
CA TRP A 52 7.47 -1.39 -16.45
C TRP A 52 7.13 -2.09 -17.78
N PRO A 53 7.97 -3.06 -18.21
CA PRO A 53 7.76 -3.80 -19.46
C PRO A 53 6.77 -4.96 -19.26
N GLY A 54 5.51 -4.63 -19.02
CA GLY A 54 4.39 -5.58 -18.95
C GLY A 54 3.17 -5.09 -19.72
N ASP A 55 2.12 -5.90 -19.77
CA ASP A 55 0.84 -5.65 -20.43
C ASP A 55 -0.29 -5.26 -19.45
N ASP A 56 -0.18 -5.71 -18.19
CA ASP A 56 -1.10 -5.34 -17.11
C ASP A 56 -0.54 -4.21 -16.21
N ILE A 57 -1.40 -3.55 -15.45
CA ILE A 57 -0.96 -2.74 -14.30
C ILE A 57 -0.67 -3.67 -13.13
N LEU A 58 0.50 -3.53 -12.52
CA LEU A 58 0.81 -4.13 -11.22
C LEU A 58 0.76 -3.06 -10.14
N ILE A 59 0.01 -3.31 -9.07
CA ILE A 59 -0.12 -2.42 -7.92
C ILE A 59 0.52 -3.12 -6.73
N GLU A 60 1.56 -2.54 -6.16
CA GLU A 60 2.15 -2.94 -4.89
C GLU A 60 1.68 -1.98 -3.80
N THR A 61 1.09 -2.51 -2.74
CA THR A 61 0.66 -1.71 -1.58
C THR A 61 1.39 -2.19 -0.35
N SER A 62 2.19 -1.29 0.23
CA SER A 62 2.91 -1.50 1.49
C SER A 62 2.21 -0.74 2.61
N VAL A 63 1.83 -1.44 3.68
CA VAL A 63 1.12 -0.87 4.82
C VAL A 63 1.91 -1.12 6.09
N LYS A 64 2.07 -0.06 6.90
CA LYS A 64 2.57 -0.15 8.27
C LYS A 64 1.55 0.48 9.23
N LEU A 65 1.16 -0.25 10.27
CA LEU A 65 0.25 0.24 11.29
C LEU A 65 1.02 0.55 12.58
N ASN A 66 1.27 1.83 12.85
CA ASN A 66 2.01 2.27 14.03
C ASN A 66 1.11 2.23 15.27
N ASN A 67 1.65 1.74 16.39
CA ASN A 67 0.90 1.52 17.64
C ASN A 67 -0.33 0.62 17.43
N GLY A 68 -0.25 -0.26 16.44
CA GLY A 68 -1.31 -1.17 16.03
C GLY A 68 -1.04 -2.60 16.47
N LYS A 69 -2.12 -3.39 16.64
CA LYS A 69 -2.01 -4.82 16.89
C LYS A 69 -2.08 -5.59 15.56
N PRO A 70 -1.33 -6.69 15.38
CA PRO A 70 -1.32 -7.46 14.13
C PRO A 70 -2.71 -7.92 13.65
N HIS A 71 -3.63 -8.24 14.57
CA HIS A 71 -5.00 -8.64 14.19
C HIS A 71 -5.82 -7.49 13.59
N ILE A 72 -5.52 -6.23 13.93
CA ILE A 72 -6.16 -5.05 13.34
C ILE A 72 -5.71 -4.89 11.89
N LEU A 73 -4.41 -5.03 11.64
CA LEU A 73 -3.86 -5.03 10.28
C LEU A 73 -4.52 -6.12 9.45
N LYS A 74 -4.54 -7.37 9.94
CA LYS A 74 -5.20 -8.49 9.26
C LYS A 74 -6.68 -8.22 8.97
N PHE A 75 -7.42 -7.69 9.95
CA PHE A 75 -8.82 -7.34 9.76
C PHE A 75 -9.01 -6.32 8.63
N PHE A 76 -8.18 -5.28 8.55
CA PHE A 76 -8.29 -4.27 7.50
C PHE A 76 -7.82 -4.75 6.12
N LEU A 77 -6.81 -5.62 6.07
CA LEU A 77 -6.40 -6.31 4.84
C LEU A 77 -7.54 -7.15 4.29
N GLU A 78 -8.18 -7.97 5.12
CA GLU A 78 -9.33 -8.81 4.72
C GLU A 78 -10.54 -7.99 4.25
N LYS A 79 -10.63 -6.71 4.66
CA LYS A 79 -11.67 -5.78 4.21
C LYS A 79 -11.31 -5.02 2.94
N GLY A 80 -10.11 -5.20 2.40
CA GLY A 80 -9.62 -4.46 1.23
C GLY A 80 -9.55 -2.95 1.49
N ARG A 81 -9.25 -2.54 2.73
CA ARG A 81 -9.25 -1.12 3.14
C ARG A 81 -8.33 -0.26 2.28
N TRP A 82 -7.18 -0.82 1.91
CA TRP A 82 -6.12 -0.15 1.15
C TRP A 82 -6.14 -0.49 -0.34
N ASP A 83 -7.10 -1.29 -0.81
CA ASP A 83 -7.17 -1.69 -2.21
C ASP A 83 -7.57 -0.49 -3.10
N LEU A 84 -7.05 -0.49 -4.33
CA LEU A 84 -7.57 0.33 -5.41
C LEU A 84 -8.63 -0.47 -6.19
N LYS A 85 -9.87 0.03 -6.20
CA LYS A 85 -10.97 -0.52 -6.99
C LYS A 85 -10.92 0.01 -8.42
N GLU A 86 -11.18 -0.88 -9.35
CA GLU A 86 -11.35 -0.55 -10.75
C GLU A 86 -12.77 -0.03 -10.99
N LYS A 87 -12.86 1.09 -11.69
CA LYS A 87 -14.10 1.58 -12.30
C LYS A 87 -13.84 1.76 -13.78
N VAL A 88 -14.41 0.88 -14.58
CA VAL A 88 -14.30 0.93 -16.04
C VAL A 88 -15.50 1.66 -16.61
N THR A 89 -15.27 2.65 -17.46
CA THR A 89 -16.30 3.38 -18.22
C THR A 89 -15.86 3.51 -19.67
N GLY A 90 -16.39 2.65 -20.54
CA GLY A 90 -15.90 2.55 -21.92
C GLY A 90 -14.45 2.05 -21.94
N ASP A 91 -13.55 2.81 -22.56
CA ASP A 91 -12.11 2.53 -22.64
C ASP A 91 -11.30 3.25 -21.55
N GLN A 92 -11.97 3.77 -20.52
CA GLN A 92 -11.34 4.47 -19.40
C GLN A 92 -11.38 3.60 -18.14
N LEU A 93 -10.21 3.40 -17.54
CA LEU A 93 -10.04 2.77 -16.25
C LEU A 93 -9.77 3.85 -15.19
N GLN A 94 -10.51 3.83 -14.11
CA GLN A 94 -10.20 4.61 -12.92
C GLN A 94 -9.87 3.68 -11.74
N LEU A 95 -8.68 3.86 -11.16
CA LEU A 95 -8.24 3.18 -9.94
C LEU A 95 -8.50 4.08 -8.73
N VAL A 96 -9.49 3.71 -7.91
CA VAL A 96 -9.97 4.51 -6.78
C VAL A 96 -9.68 3.81 -5.45
N SER A 97 -9.12 4.50 -4.46
CA SER A 97 -9.02 3.92 -3.11
C SER A 97 -10.37 3.45 -2.57
N SER A 98 -10.41 2.22 -2.09
CA SER A 98 -11.60 1.55 -1.57
C SER A 98 -12.23 2.27 -0.38
N ASP A 99 -11.39 2.73 0.54
CA ASP A 99 -11.78 3.49 1.73
C ASP A 99 -10.99 4.80 1.79
N LYS A 100 -11.69 5.92 1.63
CA LYS A 100 -11.15 7.28 1.77
C LYS A 100 -11.50 7.93 3.11
N VAL A 101 -12.21 7.23 3.99
CA VAL A 101 -12.63 7.73 5.31
C VAL A 101 -12.10 6.79 6.38
N ARG A 102 -10.77 6.79 6.50
CA ARG A 102 -10.03 5.86 7.34
C ARG A 102 -10.03 6.30 8.80
N ARG A 103 -10.98 5.76 9.56
CA ARG A 103 -11.05 5.97 11.01
C ARG A 103 -9.87 5.29 11.71
N MET A 104 -9.24 6.01 12.63
CA MET A 104 -8.19 5.49 13.50
C MET A 104 -8.80 4.60 14.59
N VAL A 105 -8.09 3.54 14.99
CA VAL A 105 -8.49 2.69 16.11
C VAL A 105 -7.87 3.26 17.39
N GLN A 106 -8.69 3.51 18.41
CA GLN A 106 -8.20 3.86 19.74
C GLN A 106 -7.91 2.58 20.52
N GLY A 107 -6.64 2.40 20.88
CA GLY A 107 -6.19 1.33 21.75
C GLY A 107 -5.88 1.85 23.15
N THR A 108 -5.55 0.92 24.05
CA THR A 108 -5.08 1.22 25.41
C THR A 108 -3.74 1.95 25.44
N GLU A 109 -2.92 1.77 24.39
CA GLU A 109 -1.56 2.33 24.27
C GLU A 109 -1.52 3.62 23.43
N GLY A 110 -2.67 4.11 22.98
CA GLY A 110 -2.80 5.32 22.18
C GLY A 110 -3.64 5.12 20.91
N THR A 111 -3.66 6.14 20.06
CA THR A 111 -4.36 6.11 18.78
C THR A 111 -3.45 5.49 17.71
N SER A 112 -3.94 4.47 17.01
CA SER A 112 -3.20 3.85 15.90
C SER A 112 -3.09 4.82 14.72
N SER A 113 -1.93 4.89 14.08
CA SER A 113 -1.76 5.57 12.79
C SER A 113 -1.30 4.58 11.72
N GLU A 114 -1.52 4.91 10.46
CA GLU A 114 -1.11 4.09 9.32
C GLU A 114 -0.17 4.87 8.40
N THR A 115 0.77 4.16 7.79
CA THR A 115 1.62 4.65 6.71
C THR A 115 1.42 3.71 5.54
N VAL A 116 0.94 4.23 4.42
CA VAL A 116 0.58 3.46 3.24
C VAL A 116 1.36 4.01 2.06
N ASN A 117 2.08 3.12 1.38
CA ASN A 117 2.79 3.43 0.14
C ASN A 117 2.24 2.54 -0.98
N ILE A 118 1.82 3.16 -2.07
CA ILE A 118 1.26 2.50 -3.24
C ILE A 118 2.18 2.78 -4.41
N VAL A 119 2.76 1.72 -4.97
CA VAL A 119 3.53 1.78 -6.21
C VAL A 119 2.68 1.18 -7.32
N VAL A 120 2.32 2.01 -8.30
CA VAL A 120 1.62 1.60 -9.51
C VAL A 120 2.66 1.42 -10.61
N TYR A 121 2.89 0.17 -11.01
CA TYR A 121 3.69 -0.19 -12.16
C TYR A 121 2.80 -0.11 -13.41
N MET A 122 2.94 1.01 -14.13
CA MET A 122 2.21 1.32 -15.36
C MET A 122 2.97 0.76 -16.57
N PRO A 123 2.32 0.04 -17.50
CA PRO A 123 2.95 -0.39 -18.74
C PRO A 123 3.53 0.76 -19.57
N GLU A 124 4.66 0.50 -20.23
CA GLU A 124 5.37 1.46 -21.09
C GLU A 124 4.53 2.01 -22.26
N GLU A 125 3.44 1.33 -22.60
CA GLU A 125 2.46 1.78 -23.58
C GLU A 125 1.58 2.95 -23.11
N PHE A 126 1.62 3.33 -21.83
CA PHE A 126 0.89 4.46 -21.27
C PHE A 126 1.83 5.58 -20.84
N ASP A 127 1.68 6.75 -21.47
CA ASP A 127 2.39 7.97 -21.09
C ASP A 127 1.55 8.87 -20.19
N GLN A 128 2.23 9.64 -19.35
CA GLN A 128 1.58 10.62 -18.48
C GLN A 128 0.98 11.76 -19.31
N ALA A 129 -0.34 11.87 -19.28
CA ALA A 129 -1.13 12.89 -19.99
C ALA A 129 -1.62 14.02 -19.06
N GLY A 130 -1.44 13.87 -17.74
CA GLY A 130 -1.82 14.86 -16.73
C GLY A 130 -1.44 14.43 -15.32
N GLU A 131 -1.93 15.15 -14.31
CA GLU A 131 -1.80 14.72 -12.92
C GLU A 131 -2.61 13.44 -12.72
N ASN A 132 -1.93 12.35 -12.34
CA ASN A 132 -2.54 11.05 -12.12
C ASN A 132 -3.37 10.52 -13.31
N LEU A 133 -3.06 10.97 -14.54
CA LEU A 133 -3.74 10.58 -15.77
C LEU A 133 -2.73 10.07 -16.78
N PHE A 134 -3.01 8.89 -17.34
CA PHE A 134 -2.16 8.19 -18.27
C PHE A 134 -2.96 7.79 -19.51
N ARG A 135 -2.35 7.92 -20.69
CA ARG A 135 -3.02 7.60 -21.96
C ARG A 135 -2.13 6.69 -22.79
N ARG A 136 -2.75 5.70 -23.42
CA ARG A 136 -2.09 4.77 -24.33
C ARG A 136 -1.54 5.51 -25.54
N VAL A 137 -0.26 5.32 -25.82
CA VAL A 137 0.46 5.96 -26.94
C VAL A 137 0.83 4.99 -28.06
N SER A 138 0.82 3.68 -27.81
CA SER A 138 1.10 2.65 -28.81
C SER A 138 -0.18 1.98 -29.36
N ARG A 139 -0.19 1.79 -30.68
CA ARG A 139 -0.95 0.76 -31.39
C ARG A 139 -0.06 0.18 -32.49
#